data_AF-A0AAU9WIL0-F1
#
_entry.id   AF-A0AAU9WIL0-F1
#
_cell.length_a   1.000
_cell.length_b   1.000
_cell.length_c   1.000
_cell.angle_alpha   90.00
_cell.angle_beta   90.00
_cell.angle_gamma   90.00
#
_symmetry.space_group_name_H-M   'P 1'
#
loop_
_entity.id
_entity.type
_entity.pdbx_description
1 polymer ?
#
loop_
_entity_poly.entity_id
_entity_poly.type
_entity_poly.pdbx_seq_one_letter_code
_entity_poly.pdbx_strand_id
1 'polypeptide(L)'
;IIIIIINSVPKSTVYKNKWAIQIFREWQGQRANKICTIEPGGVFKGEDIGLDVQELTESIENMNAKSLNYWLCKFVQEVANKSGGRYPSRTLYNIVCSLKRFLVEKNGEGALNPLAVSDKRFGTFRRVLDAEMKVQLDAALLFQQRRMRKKPSQTKKKICLMGTGSSNLLLNTVYFYNGKLFGLCGGEHRNITVRNIRVSDDCLRFEENSSKSFH
;
A
#
# COMPACT_ATOMS: atom_id res chain seq x y z
N ILE A 1 32.58 -5.74 21.26
CA ILE A 1 31.93 -5.21 20.03
C ILE A 1 30.48 -4.76 20.30
N ILE A 2 29.68 -5.49 21.07
CA ILE A 2 28.27 -5.15 21.39
C ILE A 2 28.10 -3.78 22.08
N ILE A 3 29.00 -3.41 23.00
CA ILE A 3 28.91 -2.13 23.76
C ILE A 3 29.08 -0.88 22.87
N ILE A 4 29.81 -0.97 21.75
CA ILE A 4 30.03 0.17 20.85
C ILE A 4 28.79 0.45 19.99
N ILE A 5 28.01 -0.58 19.66
CA ILE A 5 26.81 -0.45 18.84
C ILE A 5 25.71 0.31 19.59
N ILE A 6 25.54 0.06 20.89
CA ILE A 6 24.47 0.67 21.71
C ILE A 6 24.70 2.19 21.87
N ASN A 7 25.95 2.62 22.02
CA ASN A 7 26.31 4.05 22.11
C ASN A 7 26.27 4.78 20.75
N SER A 8 26.15 4.06 19.63
CA SER A 8 26.10 4.65 18.29
C SER A 8 24.67 5.00 17.82
N VAL A 9 23.64 4.61 18.57
CA VAL A 9 22.24 4.83 18.18
C VAL A 9 21.82 6.26 18.53
N PRO A 10 21.42 7.10 17.54
CA PRO A 10 21.00 8.47 17.83
C PRO A 10 19.84 8.50 18.83
N LYS A 11 19.83 9.46 19.75
CA LYS A 11 18.76 9.64 20.76
C LYS A 11 17.36 9.64 20.13
N SER A 12 17.23 10.22 18.93
CA SER A 12 15.98 10.24 18.15
C SER A 12 15.51 8.85 17.72
N THR A 13 16.43 7.91 17.49
CA THR A 13 16.14 6.51 17.17
C THR A 13 15.71 5.73 18.40
N VAL A 14 16.35 5.96 19.55
CA VAL A 14 15.94 5.37 20.84
C VAL A 14 14.50 5.78 21.18
N TYR A 15 14.17 7.06 21.00
CA TYR A 15 12.81 7.56 21.19
C TYR A 15 11.80 6.87 20.27
N LYS A 16 12.12 6.75 18.97
CA LYS A 16 11.26 6.05 17.99
C LYS A 16 11.06 4.58 18.33
N ASN A 17 12.10 3.90 18.84
CA ASN A 17 12.00 2.51 19.28
C ASN A 17 11.02 2.38 20.46
N LYS A 18 11.18 3.21 21.50
CA LYS A 18 10.26 3.23 22.65
C LYS A 18 8.82 3.48 22.22
N TRP A 19 8.61 4.44 21.31
CA TRP A 19 7.29 4.75 20.78
C TRP A 19 6.66 3.59 20.00
N ALA A 20 7.42 2.90 19.15
CA ALA A 20 6.93 1.74 18.41
C ALA A 20 6.53 0.57 19.33
N ILE A 21 7.33 0.31 20.37
CA ILE A 21 7.02 -0.72 21.38
C ILE A 21 5.75 -0.33 22.16
N GLN A 22 5.61 0.94 22.51
CA GLN A 22 4.41 1.44 23.17
C GLN A 22 3.16 1.22 22.31
N ILE A 23 3.22 1.54 21.02
CA ILE A 23 2.11 1.27 20.08
C ILE A 23 1.74 -0.22 20.07
N PHE A 24 2.75 -1.10 20.01
CA PHE A 24 2.50 -2.54 20.02
C PHE A 24 1.84 -2.98 21.33
N ARG A 25 2.33 -2.51 22.49
CA ARG A 25 1.76 -2.85 23.81
C ARG A 25 0.35 -2.30 24.01
N GLU A 26 0.09 -1.08 23.52
CA GLU A 26 -1.26 -0.50 23.56
C GLU A 26 -2.23 -1.32 22.73
N TRP A 27 -1.84 -1.70 21.50
CA TRP A 27 -2.63 -2.61 20.67
C TRP A 27 -2.83 -3.99 21.34
N GLN A 28 -1.76 -4.55 21.92
CA GLN A 28 -1.79 -5.81 22.66
C GLN A 28 -2.78 -5.78 23.84
N GLY A 29 -2.86 -4.65 24.54
CA GLY A 29 -3.77 -4.43 25.66
C GLY A 29 -5.23 -4.23 25.23
N GLN A 30 -5.45 -3.51 24.12
CA GLN A 30 -6.78 -3.20 23.59
C GLN A 30 -7.43 -4.38 22.86
N ARG A 31 -6.65 -5.34 22.37
CA ARG A 31 -7.16 -6.49 21.65
C ARG A 31 -7.99 -7.41 22.56
N ALA A 32 -9.25 -7.64 22.19
CA ALA A 32 -10.16 -8.53 22.92
C ALA A 32 -9.72 -10.00 22.84
N ASN A 33 -9.33 -10.46 21.66
CA ASN A 33 -8.93 -11.84 21.41
C ASN A 33 -7.41 -11.99 21.46
N LYS A 34 -6.90 -12.68 22.49
CA LYS A 34 -5.47 -12.95 22.67
C LYS A 34 -5.08 -14.39 22.35
N ILE A 35 -6.08 -15.21 22.03
CA ILE A 35 -5.93 -16.64 21.76
C ILE A 35 -6.06 -16.86 20.25
N CYS A 36 -5.05 -17.49 19.67
CA CYS A 36 -4.96 -17.73 18.23
C CYS A 36 -5.98 -18.75 17.69
N THR A 37 -6.41 -19.71 18.53
CA THR A 37 -7.32 -20.81 18.14
C THR A 37 -8.78 -20.40 18.03
N ILE A 38 -9.17 -19.27 18.67
CA ILE A 38 -10.54 -18.76 18.69
C ILE A 38 -10.75 -17.72 17.57
N GLU A 39 -9.66 -17.26 16.93
CA GLU A 39 -9.73 -16.25 15.89
C GLU A 39 -10.37 -16.81 14.61
N PRO A 40 -11.42 -16.15 14.06
CA PRO A 40 -12.03 -16.57 12.80
C PRO A 40 -11.00 -16.50 11.67
N GLY A 41 -10.98 -17.54 10.84
CA GLY A 41 -9.99 -17.79 9.79
C GLY A 41 -9.67 -16.56 8.94
N GLY A 42 -8.39 -16.17 8.96
CA GLY A 42 -7.85 -15.03 8.21
C GLY A 42 -6.78 -15.46 7.20
N VAL A 43 -5.71 -14.66 7.07
CA VAL A 43 -4.56 -14.95 6.18
C VAL A 43 -3.89 -16.31 6.49
N PHE A 44 -4.09 -16.83 7.70
CA PHE A 44 -3.61 -18.14 8.14
C PHE A 44 -4.72 -19.18 7.99
N LYS A 45 -4.45 -20.25 7.24
CA LYS A 45 -5.35 -21.42 7.19
C LYS A 45 -5.26 -22.17 8.53
N GLY A 46 -6.32 -22.89 8.91
CA GLY A 46 -6.36 -23.61 10.19
C GLY A 46 -5.18 -24.58 10.41
N GLU A 47 -4.58 -25.09 9.34
CA GLU A 47 -3.36 -25.92 9.37
C GLU A 47 -2.07 -25.13 9.67
N ASP A 48 -2.02 -23.84 9.32
CA ASP A 48 -0.89 -22.93 9.59
C ASP A 48 -0.95 -22.31 10.99
N ILE A 49 -2.16 -22.22 11.59
CA ILE A 49 -2.38 -21.90 13.00
C ILE A 49 -2.10 -23.16 13.82
N GLY A 50 -0.91 -23.72 13.67
CA GLY A 50 -0.51 -24.92 14.40
C GLY A 50 -0.58 -24.69 15.92
N LEU A 51 -0.66 -25.79 16.66
CA LEU A 51 -0.61 -25.85 18.14
C LEU A 51 0.53 -25.04 18.79
N ASP A 52 1.55 -24.67 18.01
CA ASP A 52 2.75 -23.94 18.45
C ASP A 52 2.58 -22.41 18.50
N VAL A 53 1.43 -21.83 18.14
CA VAL A 53 1.22 -20.37 18.23
C VAL A 53 0.87 -20.00 19.66
N GLN A 54 1.82 -19.35 20.35
CA GLN A 54 1.67 -18.81 21.68
C GLN A 54 0.64 -17.67 21.73
N GLU A 55 -0.02 -17.54 22.87
CA GLU A 55 -0.97 -16.46 23.13
C GLU A 55 -0.31 -15.08 23.11
N LEU A 56 -1.10 -14.06 22.83
CA LEU A 56 -0.67 -12.66 22.82
C LEU A 56 -0.39 -12.11 24.24
N THR A 57 -0.50 -12.93 25.29
CA THR A 57 -0.14 -12.56 26.66
C THR A 57 1.37 -12.50 26.88
N GLU A 58 2.14 -13.21 26.05
CA GLU A 58 3.60 -13.22 26.10
C GLU A 58 4.23 -11.89 25.67
N SER A 59 5.44 -11.61 26.19
CA SER A 59 6.24 -10.48 25.71
C SER A 59 6.71 -10.76 24.28
N ILE A 60 6.69 -9.73 23.42
CA ILE A 60 7.13 -9.85 22.02
C ILE A 60 8.56 -10.39 21.87
N GLU A 61 9.42 -10.18 22.87
CA GLU A 61 10.80 -10.66 22.89
C GLU A 61 10.93 -12.16 23.18
N ASN A 62 9.92 -12.76 23.82
CA ASN A 62 9.90 -14.18 24.20
C ASN A 62 9.10 -15.05 23.23
N MET A 63 8.43 -14.44 22.25
CA MET A 63 7.61 -15.17 21.28
C MET A 63 8.47 -16.00 20.33
N ASN A 64 8.01 -17.22 20.04
CA ASN A 64 8.58 -18.03 18.98
C ASN A 64 8.32 -17.42 17.59
N ALA A 65 9.06 -17.88 16.57
CA ALA A 65 8.97 -17.31 15.23
C ALA A 65 7.57 -17.40 14.59
N LYS A 66 6.82 -18.48 14.85
CA LYS A 66 5.45 -18.65 14.32
C LYS A 66 4.50 -17.63 14.95
N SER A 67 4.56 -17.50 16.28
CA SER A 67 3.74 -16.57 17.06
C SER A 67 4.04 -15.12 16.68
N LEU A 68 5.32 -14.78 16.60
CA LEU A 68 5.75 -13.45 16.18
C LEU A 68 5.27 -13.13 14.76
N ASN A 69 5.40 -14.07 13.82
CA ASN A 69 4.88 -13.90 12.46
C ASN A 69 3.35 -13.70 12.43
N TYR A 70 2.61 -14.50 13.20
CA TYR A 70 1.15 -14.42 13.30
C TYR A 70 0.69 -13.08 13.88
N TRP A 71 1.19 -12.72 15.07
CA TRP A 71 0.78 -11.52 15.77
C TRP A 71 1.23 -10.25 15.05
N LEU A 72 2.38 -10.24 14.39
CA LEU A 72 2.81 -9.09 13.59
C LEU A 72 1.93 -8.89 12.34
N CYS A 73 1.41 -9.95 11.71
CA CYS A 73 0.44 -9.80 10.61
C CYS A 73 -0.81 -9.08 11.09
N LYS A 74 -1.39 -9.54 12.22
CA LYS A 74 -2.58 -8.94 12.83
C LYS A 74 -2.33 -7.51 13.29
N PHE A 75 -1.18 -7.26 13.90
CA PHE A 75 -0.76 -5.93 14.32
C PHE A 75 -0.75 -4.96 13.14
N VAL A 76 -0.08 -5.29 12.04
CA VAL A 76 -0.02 -4.42 10.84
C VAL A 76 -1.41 -4.19 10.24
N GLN A 77 -2.28 -5.20 10.27
CA GLN A 77 -3.65 -5.14 9.75
C GLN A 77 -4.63 -4.36 10.64
N GLU A 78 -4.32 -4.09 11.91
CA GLU A 78 -5.25 -3.47 12.85
C GLU A 78 -4.73 -2.18 13.46
N VAL A 79 -3.41 -1.95 13.41
CA VAL A 79 -2.79 -0.76 14.00
C VAL A 79 -3.37 0.51 13.36
N ALA A 80 -3.90 1.38 14.21
CA ALA A 80 -4.51 2.64 13.85
C ALA A 80 -3.78 3.80 14.52
N ASN A 81 -3.74 4.94 13.83
CA ASN A 81 -3.19 6.17 14.37
C ASN A 81 -4.13 6.77 15.43
N LYS A 82 -3.67 7.80 16.16
CA LYS A 82 -4.47 8.47 17.20
C LYS A 82 -5.79 9.06 16.71
N SER A 83 -5.94 9.28 15.40
CA SER A 83 -7.16 9.76 14.78
C SER A 83 -8.08 8.62 14.30
N GLY A 84 -7.77 7.36 14.63
CA GLY A 84 -8.52 6.18 14.20
C GLY A 84 -8.28 5.77 12.74
N GLY A 85 -7.41 6.48 12.02
CA GLY A 85 -7.06 6.19 10.63
C GLY A 85 -5.86 5.25 10.50
N ARG A 86 -5.57 4.80 9.27
CA ARG A 86 -4.37 3.99 8.99
C ARG A 86 -3.08 4.81 9.08
N TYR A 87 -2.00 4.21 9.56
CA TYR A 87 -0.67 4.81 9.46
C TYR A 87 -0.21 4.81 8.00
N PRO A 88 0.44 5.88 7.49
CA PRO A 88 1.02 5.89 6.15
C PRO A 88 2.08 4.79 5.96
N SER A 89 2.26 4.29 4.73
CA SER A 89 3.13 3.15 4.40
C SER A 89 4.54 3.30 4.97
N ARG A 90 5.13 4.50 4.84
CA ARG A 90 6.47 4.81 5.36
C ARG A 90 6.53 4.75 6.89
N THR A 91 5.49 5.21 7.57
CA THR A 91 5.43 5.19 9.04
C THR A 91 5.22 3.77 9.55
N LEU A 92 4.35 2.99 8.90
CA LEU A 92 4.11 1.59 9.21
C LEU A 92 5.39 0.74 9.09
N TYR A 93 6.13 0.90 8.00
CA TYR A 93 7.43 0.25 7.82
C TYR A 93 8.45 0.66 8.89
N ASN A 94 8.50 1.95 9.25
CA ASN A 94 9.39 2.43 10.31
C ASN A 94 9.05 1.83 11.68
N ILE A 95 7.76 1.64 12.00
CA ILE A 95 7.33 0.98 13.24
C ILE A 95 7.87 -0.45 13.28
N VAL A 96 7.70 -1.22 12.19
CA VAL A 96 8.21 -2.60 12.09
C VAL A 96 9.74 -2.64 12.23
N CYS A 97 10.44 -1.71 11.59
CA CYS A 97 11.89 -1.57 11.72
C CYS A 97 12.33 -1.27 13.17
N SER A 98 11.57 -0.44 13.89
CA SER A 98 11.82 -0.16 15.30
C SER A 98 11.56 -1.39 16.18
N LEU A 99 10.52 -2.17 15.91
CA LEU A 99 10.26 -3.45 16.61
C LEU A 99 11.39 -4.46 16.37
N LYS A 100 11.87 -4.60 15.14
CA LYS A 100 13.06 -5.43 14.85
C LYS A 100 14.27 -5.00 15.67
N ARG A 101 14.54 -3.69 15.75
CA ARG A 101 15.68 -3.17 16.54
C ARG A 101 15.54 -3.51 18.01
N PHE A 102 14.32 -3.45 18.55
CA PHE A 102 14.04 -3.86 19.92
C PHE A 102 14.32 -5.36 20.15
N LEU A 103 13.93 -6.23 19.21
CA LEU A 103 14.24 -7.67 19.30
C LEU A 103 15.76 -7.92 19.32
N VAL A 104 16.52 -7.20 18.50
CA VAL A 104 17.99 -7.28 18.48
C VAL A 104 18.61 -6.77 19.78
N GLU A 105 18.07 -5.69 20.35
CA GLU A 105 18.53 -5.13 21.62
C GLU A 105 18.33 -6.11 22.79
N LYS A 106 17.26 -6.91 22.75
CA LYS A 106 16.89 -7.85 23.83
C LYS A 106 17.51 -9.23 23.68
N ASN A 107 17.48 -9.79 22.48
CA ASN A 107 17.87 -11.18 22.22
C ASN A 107 19.26 -11.30 21.56
N GLY A 108 19.92 -10.18 21.27
CA GLY A 108 21.28 -10.16 20.71
C GLY A 108 21.38 -10.88 19.37
N GLU A 109 22.39 -11.74 19.22
CA GLU A 109 22.63 -12.52 18.00
C GLU A 109 21.55 -13.57 17.73
N GLY A 110 20.79 -14.00 18.74
CA GLY A 110 19.66 -14.92 18.60
C GLY A 110 18.34 -14.25 18.22
N ALA A 111 18.34 -12.94 17.97
CA ALA A 111 17.13 -12.19 17.69
C ALA A 111 16.45 -12.60 16.38
N LEU A 112 15.15 -12.82 16.45
CA LEU A 112 14.32 -13.04 15.28
C LEU A 112 14.26 -11.75 14.44
N ASN A 113 14.40 -11.90 13.13
CA ASN A 113 14.35 -10.78 12.19
C ASN A 113 13.18 -10.97 11.20
N PRO A 114 12.01 -10.37 11.48
CA PRO A 114 10.83 -10.50 10.63
C PRO A 114 10.99 -9.95 9.20
N LEU A 115 12.02 -9.13 8.96
CA LEU A 115 12.32 -8.51 7.67
C LEU A 115 13.40 -9.27 6.88
N ALA A 116 14.00 -10.32 7.44
CA ALA A 116 15.03 -11.09 6.74
C ALA A 116 14.42 -11.86 5.56
N VAL A 117 14.96 -11.66 4.36
CA VAL A 117 14.46 -12.37 3.17
C VAL A 117 14.75 -13.87 3.24
N SER A 118 15.88 -14.23 3.85
CA SER A 118 16.34 -15.60 4.05
C SER A 118 15.45 -16.42 4.98
N ASP A 119 14.77 -15.79 5.95
CA ASP A 119 13.90 -16.51 6.88
C ASP A 119 12.49 -16.69 6.29
N LYS A 120 12.23 -17.89 5.79
CA LYS A 120 10.95 -18.27 5.18
C LYS A 120 9.79 -18.23 6.19
N ARG A 121 10.06 -18.34 7.50
CA ARG A 121 9.02 -18.33 8.54
C ARG A 121 8.25 -17.01 8.58
N PHE A 122 8.90 -15.92 8.17
CA PHE A 122 8.30 -14.59 8.09
C PHE A 122 7.81 -14.20 6.69
N GLY A 123 7.70 -15.17 5.77
CA GLY A 123 7.22 -14.92 4.41
C GLY A 123 5.80 -14.36 4.37
N THR A 124 4.91 -14.89 5.21
CA THR A 124 3.52 -14.41 5.32
C THR A 124 3.46 -12.97 5.82
N PHE A 125 4.19 -12.64 6.89
CA PHE A 125 4.28 -11.28 7.40
C PHE A 125 4.74 -10.28 6.35
N ARG A 126 5.80 -10.60 5.60
CA ARG A 126 6.31 -9.72 4.54
C ARG A 126 5.25 -9.46 3.46
N ARG A 127 4.53 -10.50 3.03
CA ARG A 127 3.43 -10.35 2.06
C ARG A 127 2.29 -9.48 2.59
N VAL A 128 1.90 -9.64 3.85
CA VAL A 128 0.87 -8.82 4.49
C VAL A 128 1.34 -7.37 4.58
N LEU A 129 2.58 -7.14 5.02
CA LEU A 129 3.15 -5.80 5.11
C LEU A 129 3.21 -5.10 3.73
N ASP A 130 3.67 -5.80 2.70
CA ASP A 130 3.74 -5.27 1.34
C ASP A 130 2.35 -4.96 0.77
N ALA A 131 1.37 -5.83 1.01
CA ALA A 131 -0.02 -5.61 0.60
C ALA A 131 -0.61 -4.37 1.28
N GLU A 132 -0.43 -4.23 2.60
CA GLU A 132 -0.88 -3.07 3.36
C GLU A 132 -0.21 -1.77 2.90
N MET A 133 1.10 -1.82 2.62
CA MET A 133 1.82 -0.67 2.08
C MET A 133 1.34 -0.27 0.69
N LYS A 134 0.96 -1.23 -0.17
CA LYS A 134 0.47 -1.01 -1.54
C LYS A 134 -0.93 -0.42 -1.56
N VAL A 135 -1.87 -0.98 -0.77
CA VAL A 135 -3.26 -0.46 -0.66
C VAL A 135 -3.25 1.04 -0.33
N GLN A 136 -2.35 1.45 0.55
CA GLN A 136 -2.23 2.86 0.96
C GLN A 136 -1.59 3.75 -0.10
N LEU A 137 -0.62 3.23 -0.86
CA LEU A 137 -0.03 3.95 -1.99
C LEU A 137 -1.08 4.20 -3.07
N ASP A 138 -1.88 3.19 -3.40
CA ASP A 138 -2.95 3.28 -4.38
C ASP A 138 -4.04 4.28 -3.92
N ALA A 139 -4.43 4.23 -2.64
CA ALA A 139 -5.36 5.21 -2.07
C ALA A 139 -4.80 6.65 -2.13
N ALA A 140 -3.51 6.83 -1.83
CA ALA A 140 -2.85 8.13 -1.88
C ALA A 140 -2.74 8.67 -3.32
N LEU A 141 -2.42 7.80 -4.30
CA LEU A 141 -2.37 8.14 -5.72
C LEU A 141 -3.76 8.51 -6.26
N LEU A 142 -4.80 7.75 -5.89
CA LEU A 142 -6.18 8.08 -6.23
C LEU A 142 -6.60 9.42 -5.61
N PHE A 143 -6.17 9.72 -4.39
CA PHE A 143 -6.44 11.00 -3.75
C PHE A 143 -5.70 12.15 -4.46
N GLN A 144 -4.45 11.97 -4.87
CA GLN A 144 -3.71 12.95 -5.67
C GLN A 144 -4.34 13.17 -7.05
N GLN A 145 -4.76 12.11 -7.75
CA GLN A 145 -5.50 12.23 -9.01
C GLN A 145 -6.83 12.99 -8.82
N ARG A 146 -7.55 12.74 -7.72
CA ARG A 146 -8.77 13.50 -7.36
C ARG A 146 -8.47 14.97 -7.01
N ARG A 147 -7.33 15.27 -6.40
CA ARG A 147 -6.88 16.63 -6.06
C ARG A 147 -6.45 17.40 -7.31
N MET A 148 -5.78 16.74 -8.26
CA MET A 148 -5.53 17.25 -9.61
C MET A 148 -6.84 17.49 -10.38
N ARG A 149 -7.89 16.69 -10.11
CA ARG A 149 -9.26 16.92 -10.62
C ARG A 149 -10.06 18.00 -9.86
N LYS A 150 -9.61 18.44 -8.68
CA LYS A 150 -10.29 19.48 -7.87
C LYS A 150 -9.41 20.73 -7.68
N LYS A 151 -9.27 21.48 -8.77
CA LYS A 151 -9.51 22.95 -8.79
C LYS A 151 -10.26 23.31 -10.07
N PRO A 152 -11.60 23.49 -10.06
CA PRO A 152 -12.25 24.37 -10.99
C PRO A 152 -12.20 25.79 -10.41
N SER A 153 -11.02 26.39 -10.33
CA SER A 153 -10.93 27.84 -10.08
C SER A 153 -11.32 28.54 -11.38
N GLN A 154 -12.60 28.90 -11.52
CA GLN A 154 -13.15 29.91 -12.46
C GLN A 154 -12.77 29.85 -13.97
N THR A 155 -12.00 28.86 -14.42
CA THR A 155 -11.62 28.65 -15.83
C THR A 155 -12.38 27.46 -16.42
N LYS A 156 -13.60 27.20 -15.95
CA LYS A 156 -14.51 26.21 -16.56
C LYS A 156 -15.46 26.81 -17.61
N LYS A 157 -15.33 28.10 -17.92
CA LYS A 157 -16.06 28.79 -19.00
C LYS A 157 -15.23 29.14 -20.24
N LYS A 158 -14.00 28.59 -20.38
CA LYS A 158 -13.13 28.85 -21.55
C LYS A 158 -12.74 27.58 -22.33
N ILE A 159 -13.49 26.48 -22.17
CA ILE A 159 -13.39 25.28 -23.02
C ILE A 159 -14.60 25.22 -23.99
N CYS A 160 -15.34 26.32 -24.13
CA CYS A 160 -16.44 26.45 -25.10
C CYS A 160 -16.09 27.42 -26.25
N LEU A 161 -14.80 27.56 -26.58
CA LEU A 161 -14.38 28.23 -27.80
C LEU A 161 -13.31 27.39 -28.52
N MET A 162 -13.67 26.15 -28.85
CA MET A 162 -13.01 25.42 -29.93
C MET A 162 -13.44 26.11 -31.24
N GLY A 163 -12.76 27.22 -31.55
CA GLY A 163 -13.16 28.10 -32.64
C GLY A 163 -13.02 27.45 -34.01
N THR A 164 -13.89 27.81 -34.94
CA THR A 164 -13.83 27.53 -36.38
C THR A 164 -12.77 28.38 -37.11
N GLY A 165 -11.97 29.16 -36.38
CA GLY A 165 -11.09 30.20 -36.93
C GLY A 165 -9.73 29.72 -37.47
N SER A 166 -9.37 28.44 -37.32
CA SER A 166 -8.14 27.88 -37.91
C SER A 166 -8.17 26.35 -37.97
N SER A 167 -7.58 25.77 -39.02
CA SER A 167 -7.43 24.32 -39.20
C SER A 167 -6.70 23.64 -38.03
N ASN A 168 -5.73 24.31 -37.42
CA ASN A 168 -5.00 23.79 -36.25
C ASN A 168 -5.88 23.71 -35.00
N LEU A 169 -6.83 24.64 -34.82
CA LEU A 169 -7.76 24.58 -33.70
C LEU A 169 -8.74 23.43 -33.85
N LEU A 170 -9.23 23.18 -35.08
CA LEU A 170 -10.08 22.04 -35.36
C LEU A 170 -9.36 20.71 -35.13
N LEU A 171 -8.10 20.61 -35.55
CA LEU A 171 -7.29 19.41 -35.31
C LEU A 171 -7.10 19.14 -33.81
N ASN A 172 -6.78 20.17 -33.03
CA ASN A 172 -6.66 20.07 -31.57
C ASN A 172 -8.00 19.69 -30.90
N THR A 173 -9.11 20.16 -31.48
CA THR A 173 -10.47 19.81 -31.04
C THR A 173 -10.73 18.33 -31.22
N VAL A 174 -10.49 17.81 -32.42
CA VAL A 174 -10.66 16.39 -32.77
C VAL A 174 -9.76 15.51 -31.90
N TYR A 175 -8.49 15.90 -31.74
CA TYR A 175 -7.53 15.20 -30.87
C TYR A 175 -8.04 15.09 -29.42
N PHE A 176 -8.55 16.19 -28.86
CA PHE A 176 -9.09 16.21 -27.50
C PHE A 176 -10.32 15.31 -27.35
N TYR A 177 -11.27 15.39 -28.30
CA TYR A 177 -12.48 14.57 -28.23
C TYR A 177 -12.22 13.09 -28.45
N ASN A 178 -11.28 12.71 -29.32
CA ASN A 178 -10.88 11.32 -29.50
C ASN A 178 -10.32 10.72 -28.20
N GLY A 179 -9.49 11.48 -27.48
CA GLY A 179 -8.95 11.03 -26.18
C GLY A 179 -10.04 10.93 -25.11
N LYS A 180 -11.03 11.84 -25.14
CA LYS A 180 -12.10 11.89 -24.14
C LYS A 180 -13.19 10.84 -24.37
N LEU A 181 -13.57 10.58 -25.61
CA LEU A 181 -14.65 9.64 -25.97
C LEU A 181 -14.16 8.20 -26.03
N PHE A 182 -12.92 7.97 -26.51
CA PHE A 182 -12.39 6.62 -26.75
C PHE A 182 -11.24 6.22 -25.81
N GLY A 183 -10.82 7.09 -24.89
CA GLY A 183 -9.79 6.76 -23.89
C GLY A 183 -8.37 6.65 -24.45
N LEU A 184 -8.11 7.19 -25.65
CA LEU A 184 -6.85 7.04 -26.37
C LEU A 184 -5.71 7.86 -25.76
N CYS A 185 -4.57 7.22 -25.54
CA CYS A 185 -3.31 7.80 -25.08
C CYS A 185 -2.46 8.34 -26.24
N GLY A 186 -1.55 9.28 -25.98
CA GLY A 186 -0.89 10.11 -27.01
C GLY A 186 -0.23 9.39 -28.20
N GLY A 187 0.22 8.14 -28.04
CA GLY A 187 0.75 7.32 -29.15
C GLY A 187 -0.34 6.67 -30.01
N GLU A 188 -1.47 6.29 -29.41
CA GLU A 188 -2.61 5.62 -30.07
C GLU A 188 -3.33 6.58 -31.05
N HIS A 189 -3.26 7.90 -30.80
CA HIS A 189 -3.80 8.93 -31.70
C HIS A 189 -3.18 8.93 -33.09
N ARG A 190 -1.92 8.51 -33.23
CA ARG A 190 -1.18 8.55 -34.51
C ARG A 190 -1.68 7.52 -35.52
N ASN A 191 -2.36 6.48 -35.04
CA ASN A 191 -2.80 5.35 -35.84
C ASN A 191 -4.32 5.37 -36.09
N ILE A 192 -5.02 6.46 -35.74
CA ILE A 192 -6.45 6.62 -36.02
C ILE A 192 -6.61 6.98 -37.50
N THR A 193 -7.42 6.19 -38.21
CA THR A 193 -7.86 6.51 -39.56
C THR A 193 -9.38 6.63 -39.59
N VAL A 194 -9.93 7.22 -40.65
CA VAL A 194 -11.39 7.36 -40.83
C VAL A 194 -12.10 6.01 -40.79
N ARG A 195 -11.43 4.92 -41.18
CA ARG A 195 -11.98 3.55 -41.15
C ARG A 195 -12.27 3.04 -39.74
N ASN A 196 -11.60 3.60 -38.73
CA ASN A 196 -11.76 3.20 -37.33
C ASN A 196 -13.02 3.75 -36.69
N ILE A 197 -13.68 4.73 -37.31
CA ILE A 197 -14.85 5.40 -36.75
C ILE A 197 -16.05 5.04 -37.62
N ARG A 198 -17.02 4.34 -37.04
CA ARG A 198 -18.30 4.03 -37.68
C ARG A 198 -19.42 4.77 -36.96
N VAL A 199 -20.24 5.48 -37.72
CA VAL A 199 -21.48 6.07 -37.23
C VAL A 199 -22.59 5.06 -37.50
N SER A 200 -23.23 4.57 -36.45
CA SER A 200 -24.48 3.81 -36.53
C SER A 200 -25.61 4.68 -36.00
N ASP A 201 -26.86 4.31 -36.29
CA ASP A 201 -28.07 5.15 -36.08
C ASP A 201 -28.22 5.73 -34.66
N ASP A 202 -27.57 5.13 -33.66
CA ASP A 202 -27.61 5.61 -32.26
C ASP A 202 -26.25 5.52 -31.53
N CYS A 203 -25.14 5.21 -32.23
CA CYS A 203 -23.83 5.12 -31.57
C CYS A 203 -22.64 5.37 -32.50
N LEU A 204 -21.62 6.03 -31.95
CA LEU A 204 -20.30 6.19 -32.54
C LEU A 204 -19.43 4.99 -32.10
N ARG A 205 -19.13 4.07 -33.01
CA ARG A 205 -18.28 2.90 -32.73
C ARG A 205 -16.86 3.18 -33.17
N PHE A 206 -15.91 2.89 -32.28
CA PHE A 206 -14.48 2.93 -32.56
C PHE A 206 -13.91 1.52 -32.57
N GLU A 207 -13.24 1.16 -33.65
CA GLU A 207 -12.59 -0.14 -33.87
C GLU A 207 -11.07 0.06 -33.77
N GLU A 208 -10.41 -0.55 -32.78
CA GLU A 208 -8.98 -0.35 -32.51
C GLU A 208 -8.11 -1.13 -33.52
N ASN A 209 -7.11 -0.48 -34.12
CA ASN A 209 -6.23 -1.09 -35.14
C ASN A 209 -5.22 -2.11 -34.57
N SER A 210 -5.02 -2.13 -33.26
CA SER A 210 -4.10 -3.05 -32.60
C SER A 210 -4.82 -3.77 -31.48
N SER A 211 -5.09 -5.06 -31.67
CA SER A 211 -5.37 -5.95 -30.56
C SER A 211 -4.20 -5.88 -29.58
N LYS A 212 -4.45 -5.41 -28.35
CA LYS A 212 -3.53 -5.58 -27.22
C LYS A 212 -3.40 -7.07 -26.96
N SER A 213 -2.51 -7.75 -27.68
CA SER A 213 -2.07 -9.10 -27.31
C SER A 213 -1.28 -8.94 -26.01
N PHE A 214 -1.92 -9.34 -24.92
CA PHE A 214 -1.22 -9.57 -23.66
C PHE A 214 -0.28 -10.76 -23.89
N HIS A 215 1.01 -10.47 -24.04
CA HIS A 215 2.11 -11.43 -23.89
C HIS A 215 2.89 -11.10 -22.62
#